data_AF-A0A117ME35-F1
#
_entry.id   AF-A0A117ME35-F1
#
_cell.length_a   1.000
_cell.length_b   1.000
_cell.length_c   1.000
_cell.angle_alpha   90.00
_cell.angle_beta   90.00
_cell.angle_gamma   90.00
#
_symmetry.space_group_name_H-M   'P 1'
#
loop_
_entity.id
_entity.type
_entity.pdbx_description
1 polymer ?
#
loop_
_entity_poly.entity_id
_entity_poly.type
_entity_poly.pdbx_seq_one_letter_code
_entity_poly.pdbx_strand_id
1 'polypeptide(L)'
;PDGYGKVGNPVCGDLMEIFIRVKENVIEDIRFRTFGCGSAIATSSMVTDLAKGKTLEEAMKITRDDVATELEGLPPKKMHCSNLAADALHAAIEDYREKQKKE
;
A
#
# COMPACT_ATOMS: atom_id res chain seq x y z
N PRO A 1 5.64 -14.33 -0.74
CA PRO A 1 5.92 -12.88 -0.68
C PRO A 1 6.78 -12.65 0.54
N ASP A 2 7.69 -11.69 0.49
CA ASP A 2 8.64 -11.47 1.58
C ASP A 2 7.96 -10.63 2.68
N GLY A 3 7.08 -9.69 2.27
CA GLY A 3 6.20 -8.92 3.16
C GLY A 3 4.73 -9.00 2.76
N TYR A 4 3.85 -8.86 3.74
CA TYR A 4 2.40 -8.89 3.59
C TYR A 4 1.70 -7.91 4.54
N GLY A 5 0.86 -7.04 3.99
CA GLY A 5 0.07 -6.07 4.73
C GLY A 5 -1.41 -6.25 4.46
N LYS A 6 -2.24 -6.16 5.50
CA LYS A 6 -3.70 -6.22 5.41
C LYS A 6 -4.34 -5.16 6.27
N VAL A 7 -5.13 -4.29 5.65
CA VAL A 7 -5.83 -3.19 6.32
C VAL A 7 -7.27 -3.17 5.84
N GLY A 8 -8.21 -2.93 6.76
CA GLY A 8 -9.62 -2.79 6.45
C GLY A 8 -10.22 -1.57 7.13
N ASN A 9 -11.23 -0.97 6.49
CA ASN A 9 -11.99 0.14 7.06
C ASN A 9 -13.39 -0.35 7.48
N PRO A 10 -13.71 -0.39 8.79
CA PRO A 10 -14.99 -0.90 9.28
C PRO A 10 -16.18 -0.01 8.93
N VAL A 11 -15.95 1.25 8.54
CA VAL A 11 -17.03 2.20 8.22
C VAL A 11 -17.61 1.96 6.83
N CYS A 12 -16.75 1.70 5.84
CA CYS A 12 -17.17 1.45 4.46
C CYS A 12 -17.09 -0.02 4.03
N GLY A 13 -16.42 -0.87 4.81
CA GLY A 13 -16.25 -2.29 4.51
C GLY A 13 -15.13 -2.59 3.52
N ASP A 14 -14.35 -1.59 3.10
CA ASP A 14 -13.20 -1.78 2.21
C ASP A 14 -12.12 -2.60 2.92
N LEU A 15 -11.51 -3.53 2.19
CA LEU A 15 -10.39 -4.36 2.62
C LEU A 15 -9.30 -4.32 1.56
N MET A 16 -8.06 -4.09 2.00
CA MET A 16 -6.90 -4.07 1.13
C MET A 16 -5.80 -4.98 1.66
N GLU A 17 -5.22 -5.74 0.75
CA GLU A 17 -4.09 -6.62 0.99
C GLU A 17 -2.99 -6.28 0.00
N ILE A 18 -1.76 -6.10 0.49
CA ILE A 18 -0.57 -5.84 -0.31
C ILE A 18 0.47 -6.91 -0.03
N PHE A 19 1.10 -7.38 -1.10
CA PHE A 19 2.16 -8.39 -1.09
C PHE A 19 3.38 -7.80 -1.77
N ILE A 20 4.54 -7.85 -1.11
CA ILE A 20 5.80 -7.35 -1.66
C ILE A 20 6.83 -8.47 -1.76
N ARG A 21 7.70 -8.35 -2.77
CA ARG A 21 8.98 -9.06 -2.87
C ARG A 21 10.11 -8.06 -2.78
N VAL A 22 11.11 -8.35 -1.95
CA VAL A 22 12.19 -7.43 -1.62
C VAL A 22 13.52 -8.07 -1.97
N LYS A 23 14.34 -7.35 -2.73
CA LYS A 23 15.70 -7.74 -3.08
C LYS A 23 16.62 -6.56 -2.84
N GLU A 24 17.70 -6.77 -2.09
CA GLU A 24 18.70 -5.72 -1.82
C GLU A 24 18.08 -4.41 -1.30
N ASN A 25 17.10 -4.52 -0.38
CA ASN A 25 16.35 -3.39 0.20
C ASN A 25 15.46 -2.61 -0.78
N VAL A 26 15.19 -3.16 -1.98
CA VAL A 26 14.32 -2.60 -3.03
C VAL A 26 13.09 -3.49 -3.23
N ILE A 27 11.92 -2.87 -3.43
CA ILE A 27 10.68 -3.58 -3.78
C ILE A 27 10.75 -4.01 -5.25
N GLU A 28 11.12 -5.27 -5.51
CA GLU A 28 11.25 -5.82 -6.86
C GLU A 28 9.88 -6.09 -7.51
N ASP A 29 8.94 -6.64 -6.75
CA ASP A 29 7.56 -6.83 -7.19
C ASP A 29 6.59 -6.49 -6.07
N ILE A 30 5.45 -5.93 -6.44
CA ILE A 30 4.36 -5.59 -5.54
C ILE A 30 3.03 -5.92 -6.21
N ARG A 31 2.14 -6.55 -5.45
CA ARG A 31 0.81 -6.93 -5.90
C ARG A 31 -0.21 -6.61 -4.84
N PHE A 32 -1.43 -6.30 -5.25
CA PHE A 32 -2.52 -6.04 -4.33
C PHE A 32 -3.69 -6.99 -4.58
N ARG A 33 -4.50 -7.17 -3.55
CA ARG A 33 -5.85 -7.72 -3.62
C ARG A 33 -6.75 -6.83 -2.78
N THR A 34 -7.80 -6.29 -3.36
CA THR A 34 -8.72 -5.40 -2.64
C THR A 34 -10.16 -5.83 -2.87
N PHE A 35 -10.96 -5.68 -1.82
CA PHE A 35 -12.40 -5.69 -1.86
C PHE A 35 -12.87 -4.30 -1.48
N GLY A 36 -13.60 -3.63 -2.37
CA GLY A 36 -14.07 -2.28 -2.10
C GLY A 36 -14.62 -1.59 -3.33
N CYS A 37 -14.89 -0.30 -3.19
CA CYS A 37 -15.38 0.51 -4.31
C CYS A 37 -14.30 0.75 -5.38
N GLY A 38 -14.69 1.28 -6.55
CA GLY A 38 -13.73 1.59 -7.63
C GLY A 38 -12.59 2.53 -7.21
N SER A 39 -12.82 3.38 -6.19
CA SER A 39 -11.76 4.25 -5.64
C SER A 39 -10.76 3.47 -4.79
N ALA A 40 -11.17 2.41 -4.08
CA ALA A 40 -10.27 1.50 -3.40
C ALA A 40 -9.40 0.73 -4.41
N ILE A 41 -9.97 0.29 -5.53
CA ILE A 41 -9.22 -0.36 -6.61
C ILE A 41 -8.20 0.60 -7.22
N ALA A 42 -8.60 1.83 -7.55
CA ALA A 42 -7.72 2.83 -8.16
C ALA A 42 -6.55 3.21 -7.23
N THR A 43 -6.83 3.47 -5.96
CA THR A 43 -5.80 3.79 -4.95
C THR A 43 -4.86 2.62 -4.69
N SER A 44 -5.39 1.38 -4.65
CA SER A 44 -4.56 0.17 -4.57
C SER A 44 -3.61 0.04 -5.75
N SER A 45 -4.09 0.27 -6.98
CA SER A 45 -3.25 0.22 -8.18
C SER A 45 -2.16 1.27 -8.11
N MET A 46 -2.54 2.52 -7.81
CA MET A 46 -1.60 3.64 -7.78
C MET A 46 -0.50 3.46 -6.73
N VAL A 47 -0.83 2.99 -5.52
CA VAL A 47 0.20 2.75 -4.50
C VAL A 47 1.20 1.67 -4.94
N THR A 48 0.76 0.66 -5.71
CA THR A 48 1.67 -0.33 -6.26
C THR A 48 2.61 0.24 -7.31
N ASP A 49 2.11 1.11 -8.19
CA ASP A 49 2.93 1.78 -9.20
C ASP A 49 3.94 2.74 -8.55
N LEU A 50 3.54 3.46 -7.50
CA LEU A 50 4.42 4.36 -6.77
C LEU A 50 5.52 3.62 -6.00
N ALA A 51 5.22 2.47 -5.41
CA ALA A 51 6.17 1.74 -4.57
C ALA A 51 7.14 0.85 -5.35
N LYS A 52 6.78 0.38 -6.54
CA LYS A 52 7.59 -0.58 -7.30
C LYS A 52 8.94 0.03 -7.70
N GLY A 53 10.03 -0.69 -7.40
CA GLY A 53 11.39 -0.26 -7.69
C GLY A 53 11.98 0.76 -6.71
N LYS A 54 11.23 1.21 -5.71
CA LYS A 54 11.74 2.07 -4.63
C LYS A 54 12.41 1.25 -3.53
N THR A 55 13.29 1.90 -2.77
CA THR A 55 13.79 1.30 -1.52
C THR A 55 12.69 1.21 -0.47
N LEU A 56 12.87 0.37 0.56
CA LEU A 56 11.91 0.30 1.67
C LEU A 56 11.74 1.64 2.38
N GLU A 57 12.81 2.43 2.52
CA GLU A 57 12.77 3.76 3.14
C GLU A 57 12.02 4.78 2.29
N GLU A 58 12.16 4.72 0.97
CA GLU A 58 11.42 5.57 0.05
C GLU A 58 9.94 5.18 0.00
N ALA A 59 9.65 3.88 -0.04
CA ALA A 59 8.29 3.36 -0.04
C ALA A 59 7.55 3.70 1.27
N MET A 60 8.24 3.70 2.43
CA MET A 60 7.69 4.11 3.73
C MET A 60 7.36 5.61 3.82
N LYS A 61 7.84 6.42 2.87
CA LYS A 61 7.51 7.85 2.79
C LYS A 61 6.27 8.11 1.94
N ILE A 62 5.74 7.09 1.23
CA ILE A 62 4.54 7.25 0.41
C ILE A 62 3.36 7.50 1.34
N THR A 63 2.82 8.71 1.25
CA THR A 63 1.67 9.11 2.04
C THR A 63 0.37 8.94 1.24
N ARG A 64 -0.75 8.97 1.97
CA ARG A 64 -2.08 9.07 1.38
C ARG A 64 -2.24 10.23 0.41
N ASP A 65 -1.55 11.35 0.67
CA ASP A 65 -1.69 12.58 -0.11
C ASP A 65 -0.92 12.43 -1.43
N ASP A 66 0.20 11.71 -1.43
CA ASP A 66 0.91 11.34 -2.65
C ASP A 66 0.02 10.46 -3.54
N VAL A 67 -0.61 9.42 -2.97
CA VAL A 67 -1.53 8.54 -3.71
C VAL A 67 -2.74 9.31 -4.26
N ALA A 68 -3.31 10.24 -3.47
CA ALA A 68 -4.43 11.06 -3.92
C ALA A 68 -4.00 12.06 -5.00
N THR A 69 -2.82 12.66 -4.88
CA THR A 69 -2.29 13.64 -5.84
C THR A 69 -2.05 13.00 -7.20
N GLU A 70 -1.51 11.79 -7.24
CA GLU A 70 -1.25 11.09 -8.50
C GLU A 70 -2.52 10.55 -9.19
N LEU A 71 -3.63 10.53 -8.48
CA LEU A 71 -4.95 10.30 -9.06
C LEU A 71 -5.63 11.60 -9.52
N GLU A 72 -4.89 12.71 -9.65
CA GLU A 72 -5.39 14.07 -9.92
C GLU A 72 -6.39 14.57 -8.87
N GLY A 73 -6.25 14.05 -7.65
CA GLY A 73 -7.12 14.33 -6.51
C GLY A 73 -8.27 13.33 -6.36
N LEU A 74 -8.82 13.28 -5.15
CA LEU A 74 -10.02 12.51 -4.83
C LEU A 74 -11.07 13.42 -4.19
N PRO A 75 -12.37 13.19 -4.44
CA PRO A 75 -13.42 13.88 -3.70
C PRO A 75 -13.22 13.71 -2.19
N PRO A 76 -13.47 14.73 -1.35
CA PRO A 76 -13.16 14.67 0.10
C PRO A 76 -13.73 13.44 0.82
N LYS A 77 -14.94 13.00 0.44
CA LYS A 77 -15.58 11.79 1.00
C LYS A 77 -14.83 10.49 0.74
N LYS A 78 -13.97 10.45 -0.29
CA LYS A 78 -13.24 9.26 -0.75
C LYS A 78 -11.75 9.26 -0.41
N MET A 79 -11.26 10.31 0.26
CA MET A 79 -9.86 10.38 0.72
C MET A 79 -9.46 9.20 1.62
N HIS A 80 -10.43 8.61 2.34
CA HIS A 80 -10.17 7.45 3.19
C HIS A 80 -9.67 6.21 2.41
N CYS A 81 -9.96 6.10 1.11
CA CYS A 81 -9.43 5.02 0.27
C CYS A 81 -7.92 5.15 0.06
N SER A 82 -7.39 6.37 -0.07
CA SER A 82 -5.94 6.61 -0.16
C SER A 82 -5.21 6.29 1.13
N ASN A 83 -5.85 6.52 2.29
CA ASN A 83 -5.30 6.10 3.59
C ASN A 83 -5.08 4.59 3.60
N LEU A 84 -6.12 3.84 3.22
CA LEU A 84 -6.09 2.37 3.23
C LEU A 84 -4.94 1.81 2.39
N ALA A 85 -4.65 2.46 1.25
CA ALA A 85 -3.58 2.05 0.34
C ALA A 85 -2.17 2.25 0.91
N ALA A 86 -1.89 3.46 1.41
CA ALA A 86 -0.61 3.75 2.05
C ALA A 86 -0.40 2.89 3.32
N ASP A 87 -1.45 2.73 4.13
CA ASP A 87 -1.39 1.93 5.36
C ASP A 87 -1.10 0.45 5.05
N ALA A 88 -1.73 -0.12 4.01
CA ALA A 88 -1.48 -1.49 3.60
C ALA A 88 -0.05 -1.71 3.08
N LEU A 89 0.53 -0.71 2.40
CA LEU A 89 1.92 -0.75 1.96
C LEU A 89 2.86 -0.76 3.16
N HIS A 90 2.65 0.17 4.10
CA HIS A 90 3.47 0.27 5.31
C HIS A 90 3.41 -1.02 6.14
N ALA A 91 2.20 -1.58 6.34
CA ALA A 91 2.03 -2.85 7.01
C ALA A 91 2.81 -3.99 6.34
N ALA A 92 2.86 -4.03 5.00
CA ALA A 92 3.63 -5.03 4.27
C ALA A 92 5.14 -4.88 4.46
N ILE A 93 5.64 -3.64 4.50
CA ILE A 93 7.06 -3.33 4.76
C ILE A 93 7.43 -3.69 6.21
N GLU A 94 6.57 -3.39 7.16
CA GLU A 94 6.76 -3.71 8.57
C GLU A 94 6.79 -5.23 8.79
N ASP A 95 5.86 -5.99 8.21
CA ASP A 95 5.85 -7.45 8.25
C ASP A 95 7.15 -8.05 7.68
N TYR A 96 7.66 -7.52 6.56
CA TYR A 96 8.97 -7.92 6.03
C TYR A 96 10.10 -7.65 7.04
N ARG A 97 10.16 -6.43 7.59
CA ARG A 97 11.19 -6.03 8.57
C ARG A 97 11.14 -6.87 9.84
N GLU A 98 9.95 -7.26 10.31
CA GLU A 98 9.80 -8.13 11.48
C GLU A 98 10.30 -9.55 11.22
N LYS A 99 10.05 -10.10 10.02
CA LYS A 99 10.55 -11.42 9.64
C LYS A 99 12.08 -11.45 9.60
N GLN A 100 12.71 -10.41 9.07
CA GLN A 100 14.17 -10.29 9.03
C GLN A 100 14.84 -10.14 10.40
N LYS A 101 14.10 -9.74 11.45
CA LYS A 101 14.62 -9.70 12.83
C LYS A 101 14.56 -11.05 13.55
N LYS A 102 13.76 -11.99 13.04
CA LYS A 102 13.55 -13.32 13.65
C LYS A 102 14.49 -14.38 13.09
N GLU A 103 15.21 -14.06 12.02
CA GLU A 103 16.29 -14.85 11.42
C GLU A 103 17.66 -14.42 11.99
#